data_AF-A0A935QZG8-F1
#
_entry.id   AF-A0A935QZG8-F1
#
_cell.length_a   1.000
_cell.length_b   1.000
_cell.length_c   1.000
_cell.angle_alpha   90.00
_cell.angle_beta   90.00
_cell.angle_gamma   90.00
#
_symmetry.space_group_name_H-M   'P 1'
#
loop_
_entity.id
_entity.type
_entity.pdbx_description
1 polymer ?
#
loop_
_entity_poly.entity_id
_entity_poly.type
_entity_poly.pdbx_seq_one_letter_code
_entity_poly.pdbx_strand_id
1 'polypeptide(L)'
;MRLTLLLSFTLLSACVVTRHPVTPAALPATTIAEAELITLLNTPGPIVHSVHISARWATKLSGLVNLDDPKAAALVDGETPIVLPVHRLVHPSAGVFVVDTGVERDTLQGESGPVKGVVKARAQGRDDGGAPG
;
A
#
# COMPACT_ATOMS: atom_id res chain seq x y z
N MET A 1 1.00 51.76 3.85
CA MET A 1 -0.42 51.30 3.91
C MET A 1 -0.86 50.59 2.62
N ARG A 2 -0.67 51.16 1.42
CA ARG A 2 -1.08 50.50 0.15
C ARG A 2 -0.31 49.21 -0.18
N LEU A 3 1.01 49.15 0.10
CA LEU A 3 1.83 47.96 -0.17
C LEU A 3 1.52 46.80 0.79
N THR A 4 1.24 47.12 2.06
CA THR A 4 0.87 46.13 3.08
C THR A 4 -0.47 45.47 2.75
N LEU A 5 -1.43 46.24 2.23
CA LEU A 5 -2.74 45.73 1.81
C LEU A 5 -2.65 44.80 0.60
N LEU A 6 -1.78 45.11 -0.38
CA LEU A 6 -1.54 44.22 -1.52
C LEU A 6 -0.91 42.89 -1.10
N LEU A 7 0.04 42.92 -0.16
CA LEU A 7 0.71 41.71 0.33
C LEU A 7 -0.25 40.79 1.10
N SER A 8 -1.17 41.38 1.88
CA SER A 8 -2.24 40.64 2.54
C SER A 8 -3.17 39.96 1.51
N PHE A 9 -3.53 40.64 0.42
CA PHE A 9 -4.43 40.07 -0.59
C PHE A 9 -3.81 38.86 -1.33
N THR A 10 -2.49 38.88 -1.56
CA THR A 10 -1.79 37.75 -2.19
C THR A 10 -1.71 36.51 -1.29
N LEU A 11 -1.62 36.69 0.04
CA LEU A 11 -1.54 35.58 1.00
C LEU A 11 -2.88 34.82 1.13
N LEU A 12 -4.02 35.47 0.88
CA LEU A 12 -5.34 34.81 0.93
C LEU A 12 -5.70 34.01 -0.33
N SER A 13 -4.98 34.17 -1.45
CA SER A 13 -5.27 33.45 -2.71
C SER A 13 -4.53 32.11 -2.87
N ALA A 14 -3.74 31.68 -1.88
CA ALA A 14 -2.94 30.45 -1.96
C ALA A 14 -3.72 29.16 -1.67
N CYS A 15 -4.97 29.24 -1.20
CA CYS A 15 -5.82 28.08 -0.94
C CYS A 15 -6.58 27.67 -2.21
N VAL A 16 -5.93 26.96 -3.13
CA VAL A 16 -6.62 26.28 -4.23
C VAL A 16 -7.00 24.86 -3.78
N VAL A 17 -8.29 24.62 -3.62
CA VAL A 17 -8.84 23.27 -3.49
C VAL A 17 -8.83 22.64 -4.87
N THR A 18 -7.92 21.69 -5.10
CA THR A 18 -7.93 20.87 -6.32
C THR A 18 -9.19 20.02 -6.34
N ARG A 19 -10.01 20.13 -7.39
CA ARG A 19 -11.16 19.25 -7.61
C ARG A 19 -10.79 18.28 -8.73
N HIS A 20 -10.96 16.99 -8.46
CA HIS A 20 -10.92 16.00 -9.53
C HIS A 20 -12.36 15.80 -10.02
N PRO A 21 -12.62 15.82 -11.35
CA PRO A 21 -13.92 15.44 -11.85
C PRO A 21 -14.22 14.00 -11.42
N VAL A 22 -15.36 13.79 -10.78
CA VAL A 22 -15.85 12.45 -10.44
C VAL A 22 -17.04 12.14 -11.31
N THR A 23 -17.04 10.97 -11.91
CA THR A 23 -18.19 10.44 -12.62
C THR A 23 -18.74 9.30 -11.79
N PRO A 24 -20.03 9.33 -11.39
CA PRO A 24 -20.64 8.18 -10.75
C PRO A 24 -20.43 6.93 -11.60
N ALA A 25 -20.03 5.83 -10.97
CA ALA A 25 -19.93 4.56 -11.67
C ALA A 25 -21.32 4.17 -12.18
N ALA A 26 -21.45 3.96 -13.50
CA ALA A 26 -22.64 3.36 -14.09
C ALA A 26 -22.64 1.87 -13.74
N LEU A 27 -23.09 1.54 -12.52
CA LEU A 27 -23.26 0.16 -12.12
C LEU A 27 -24.38 -0.45 -12.99
N PRO A 28 -24.16 -1.63 -13.59
CA PRO A 28 -25.23 -2.32 -14.29
C PRO A 28 -26.39 -2.59 -13.33
N ALA A 29 -27.62 -2.33 -13.77
CA ALA A 29 -28.84 -2.67 -13.01
C ALA A 29 -29.10 -4.20 -12.95
N THR A 30 -28.30 -4.98 -13.67
CA THR A 30 -28.45 -6.43 -13.77
C THR A 30 -27.83 -7.11 -12.57
N THR A 31 -28.68 -7.71 -11.74
CA THR A 31 -28.25 -8.70 -10.74
C THR A 31 -28.09 -10.06 -11.42
N ILE A 32 -26.94 -10.68 -11.28
CA ILE A 32 -26.73 -12.09 -11.68
C ILE A 32 -27.10 -13.01 -10.52
N ALA A 33 -27.51 -14.24 -10.83
CA ALA A 33 -27.78 -15.24 -9.81
C ALA A 33 -26.47 -15.62 -9.08
N GLU A 34 -26.55 -16.02 -7.81
CA GLU A 34 -25.37 -16.43 -7.03
C GLU A 34 -24.58 -17.54 -7.70
N ALA A 35 -25.26 -18.54 -8.26
CA ALA A 35 -24.62 -19.64 -8.99
C ALA A 35 -23.83 -19.16 -10.23
N GLU A 36 -24.32 -18.13 -10.91
CA GLU A 36 -23.65 -17.51 -12.06
C GLU A 36 -22.42 -16.71 -11.62
N LEU A 37 -22.52 -15.97 -10.51
CA LEU A 37 -21.39 -15.27 -9.90
C LEU A 37 -20.29 -16.26 -9.49
N ILE A 38 -20.65 -17.36 -8.83
CA ILE A 38 -19.70 -18.40 -8.43
C ILE A 38 -19.00 -18.98 -9.67
N THR A 39 -19.74 -19.24 -10.74
CA THR A 39 -19.16 -19.73 -12.00
C THR A 39 -18.18 -18.73 -12.60
N LEU A 40 -18.53 -17.44 -12.61
CA LEU A 40 -17.69 -16.37 -13.12
C LEU A 40 -16.40 -16.21 -12.31
N LEU A 41 -16.49 -16.24 -10.96
CA LEU A 41 -15.33 -16.12 -10.07
C LEU A 41 -14.34 -17.28 -10.22
N ASN A 42 -14.83 -18.47 -10.59
CA ASN A 42 -14.00 -19.65 -10.81
C ASN A 42 -13.44 -19.74 -12.24
N THR A 43 -13.85 -18.85 -13.15
CA THR A 43 -13.35 -18.80 -14.52
C THR A 43 -12.26 -17.73 -14.61
N PRO A 44 -11.00 -18.10 -14.91
CA PRO A 44 -9.93 -17.12 -15.09
C PRO A 44 -10.27 -16.09 -16.16
N GLY A 45 -10.18 -14.81 -15.81
CA GLY A 45 -10.37 -13.70 -16.73
C GLY A 45 -9.16 -13.53 -17.68
N PRO A 46 -9.26 -12.59 -18.64
CA PRO A 46 -8.21 -12.37 -19.65
C PRO A 46 -6.98 -11.60 -19.13
N ILE A 47 -7.02 -11.08 -17.90
CA ILE A 47 -5.92 -10.34 -17.30
C ILE A 47 -4.90 -11.32 -16.72
N VAL A 48 -3.65 -11.22 -17.17
CA VAL A 48 -2.55 -12.01 -16.59
C VAL A 48 -2.06 -11.29 -15.33
N HIS A 49 -2.16 -11.95 -14.18
CA HIS A 49 -1.69 -11.46 -12.90
C HIS A 49 -0.39 -12.17 -12.49
N SER A 50 0.63 -11.38 -12.15
CA SER A 50 1.86 -11.86 -11.54
C SER A 50 2.18 -11.07 -10.26
N VAL A 51 2.72 -11.76 -9.26
CA VAL A 51 3.15 -11.17 -7.99
C VAL A 51 4.68 -11.20 -7.93
N HIS A 52 5.28 -10.05 -7.63
CA HIS A 52 6.72 -9.91 -7.39
C HIS A 52 6.96 -9.54 -5.93
N ILE A 53 7.85 -10.25 -5.25
CA ILE A 53 8.16 -9.94 -3.85
C ILE A 53 9.23 -8.85 -3.82
N SER A 54 8.85 -7.66 -3.34
CA SER A 54 9.78 -6.54 -3.21
C SER A 54 10.65 -6.64 -1.97
N ALA A 55 10.08 -7.13 -0.86
CA ALA A 55 10.80 -7.33 0.39
C ALA A 55 10.13 -8.39 1.28
N ARG A 56 10.92 -8.94 2.21
CA ARG A 56 10.46 -9.74 3.35
C ARG A 56 10.97 -9.10 4.62
N TRP A 57 10.08 -8.83 5.55
CA TRP A 57 10.39 -8.19 6.83
C TRP A 57 9.85 -9.01 7.99
N ALA A 58 10.30 -8.67 9.20
CA ALA A 58 9.69 -9.11 10.44
C ALA A 58 9.28 -7.87 11.25
N THR A 59 8.14 -7.94 11.92
CA THR A 59 7.69 -6.94 12.88
C THR A 59 7.00 -7.65 14.03
N LYS A 60 6.94 -7.00 15.21
CA LYS A 60 6.05 -7.42 16.30
C LYS A 60 4.60 -7.53 15.82
N LEU A 61 3.89 -8.56 16.31
CA LEU A 61 2.48 -8.78 16.03
C LEU A 61 1.63 -7.60 16.51
N SER A 62 2.03 -6.95 17.60
CA SER A 62 1.42 -5.70 18.08
C SER A 62 1.47 -4.54 17.07
N GLY A 63 2.36 -4.59 16.08
CA GLY A 63 2.39 -3.63 14.97
C GLY A 63 1.42 -3.95 13.83
N LEU A 64 0.77 -5.11 13.85
CA LEU A 64 -0.16 -5.60 12.81
C LEU A 64 -1.58 -5.78 13.35
N VAL A 65 -1.69 -6.21 14.60
CA VAL A 65 -2.95 -6.52 15.28
C VAL A 65 -3.02 -5.69 16.56
N ASN A 66 -4.19 -5.13 16.84
CA ASN A 66 -4.46 -4.52 18.14
C ASN A 66 -4.59 -5.62 19.20
N LEU A 67 -3.53 -5.87 19.98
CA LEU A 67 -3.51 -6.91 21.01
C LEU A 67 -4.32 -6.55 22.27
N ASP A 68 -4.72 -5.29 22.42
CA ASP A 68 -5.59 -4.85 23.52
C ASP A 68 -7.07 -5.19 23.25
N ASP A 69 -7.43 -5.61 22.03
CA ASP A 69 -8.78 -6.10 21.73
C ASP A 69 -9.00 -7.45 22.45
N PRO A 70 -10.08 -7.63 23.24
CA PRO A 70 -10.38 -8.90 23.91
C PRO A 70 -10.41 -10.11 22.97
N LYS A 71 -10.72 -9.91 21.68
CA LYS A 71 -10.70 -10.98 20.66
C LYS A 71 -9.28 -11.46 20.33
N ALA A 72 -8.27 -10.65 20.62
CA ALA A 72 -6.86 -10.97 20.45
C ALA A 72 -6.23 -11.60 21.70
N ALA A 73 -6.99 -11.87 22.78
CA ALA A 73 -6.46 -12.36 24.06
C ALA A 73 -5.69 -13.70 23.98
N ALA A 74 -5.91 -14.48 22.92
CA ALA A 74 -5.19 -15.73 22.68
C ALA A 74 -3.89 -15.54 21.85
N LEU A 75 -3.64 -14.33 21.35
CA LEU A 75 -2.46 -14.01 20.54
C LEU A 75 -1.32 -13.53 21.43
N VAL A 76 -0.12 -13.99 21.11
CA VAL A 76 1.11 -13.61 21.83
C VAL A 76 1.89 -12.63 20.98
N ASP A 77 2.37 -11.54 21.58
CA ASP A 77 3.23 -10.60 20.86
C ASP A 77 4.59 -11.25 20.56
N GLY A 78 4.95 -11.30 19.29
CA GLY A 78 6.15 -11.96 18.79
C GLY A 78 6.54 -11.45 17.42
N GLU A 79 7.75 -11.78 16.99
CA GLU A 79 8.19 -11.48 15.63
C GLU A 79 7.30 -12.22 14.62
N THR A 80 6.71 -11.44 13.73
CA THR A 80 5.78 -11.91 12.70
C THR A 80 6.37 -11.58 11.33
N PRO A 81 6.65 -12.59 10.49
CA PRO A 81 7.14 -12.35 9.15
C PRO A 81 6.03 -11.76 8.27
N ILE A 82 6.38 -10.77 7.45
CA ILE A 82 5.50 -10.16 6.44
C ILE A 82 6.20 -10.09 5.08
N VAL A 83 5.40 -10.06 4.02
CA VAL A 83 5.85 -9.94 2.63
C VAL A 83 5.27 -8.67 2.04
N LEU A 84 6.08 -7.92 1.31
CA LEU A 84 5.64 -6.73 0.59
C LEU A 84 5.59 -7.06 -0.92
N PRO A 85 4.42 -7.43 -1.46
CA PRO A 85 4.27 -7.73 -2.87
C PRO A 85 4.12 -6.47 -3.72
N VAL A 86 4.53 -6.57 -4.99
CA VAL A 86 4.14 -5.67 -6.08
C VAL A 86 3.36 -6.50 -7.06
N HIS A 87 2.17 -6.03 -7.43
CA HIS A 87 1.31 -6.74 -8.35
C HIS A 87 1.46 -6.16 -9.76
N ARG A 88 1.63 -7.04 -10.73
CA ARG A 88 1.65 -6.68 -12.15
C ARG A 88 0.46 -7.34 -12.83
N LEU A 89 -0.34 -6.51 -13.49
CA LEU A 89 -1.54 -6.91 -14.22
C LEU A 89 -1.34 -6.57 -15.70
N VAL A 90 -1.40 -7.56 -16.58
CA VAL A 90 -1.32 -7.36 -18.03
C VAL A 90 -2.73 -7.43 -18.60
N HIS A 91 -3.24 -6.28 -19.05
CA HIS A 91 -4.51 -6.20 -19.76
C HIS A 91 -4.27 -6.38 -21.27
N PRO A 92 -5.09 -7.18 -21.97
CA PRO A 92 -4.87 -7.50 -23.39
C PRO A 92 -4.83 -6.29 -24.32
N SER A 93 -5.54 -5.20 -23.99
CA SER A 93 -5.63 -3.99 -24.81
C SER A 93 -5.21 -2.70 -24.12
N ALA A 94 -5.08 -2.70 -22.78
CA ALA A 94 -4.84 -1.48 -22.00
C ALA A 94 -3.42 -1.42 -21.41
N GLY A 95 -2.58 -2.41 -21.75
CA GLY A 95 -1.18 -2.46 -21.35
C GLY A 95 -0.98 -3.04 -19.95
N VAL A 96 0.12 -2.64 -19.32
CA VAL A 96 0.55 -3.16 -18.01
C VAL A 96 0.19 -2.17 -16.92
N PHE A 97 -0.50 -2.67 -15.90
CA PHE A 97 -0.76 -1.94 -14.67
C PHE A 97 0.12 -2.51 -13.57
N VAL A 98 0.69 -1.63 -12.76
CA VAL A 98 1.46 -1.99 -11.57
C VAL A 98 0.71 -1.43 -10.37
N VAL A 99 0.40 -2.30 -9.39
CA VAL A 99 -0.20 -1.92 -8.12
C VAL A 99 0.90 -1.97 -7.06
N ASP A 100 1.02 -0.85 -6.34
CA ASP A 100 2.14 -0.50 -5.48
C ASP A 100 3.49 -0.47 -6.20
N THR A 101 4.55 -0.10 -5.49
CA THR A 101 5.93 -0.05 -6.02
C THR A 101 6.94 -0.75 -5.12
N GLY A 102 6.47 -1.36 -4.01
CA GLY A 102 7.33 -2.03 -3.05
C GLY A 102 8.15 -1.03 -2.25
N VAL A 103 9.42 -1.36 -2.00
CA VAL A 103 10.34 -0.53 -1.21
C VAL A 103 11.63 -0.32 -1.99
N GLU A 104 12.11 0.91 -1.95
CA GLU A 104 13.39 1.27 -2.55
C GLU A 104 14.56 0.55 -1.85
N ARG A 105 15.52 0.09 -2.64
CA ARG A 105 16.69 -0.65 -2.18
C ARG A 105 17.51 0.11 -1.13
N ASP A 106 17.72 1.41 -1.32
CA ASP A 106 18.54 2.21 -0.42
C ASP A 106 17.80 2.49 0.90
N THR A 107 16.48 2.69 0.83
CA THR A 107 15.59 2.69 2.01
C THR A 107 15.67 1.38 2.78
N LEU A 108 15.69 0.21 2.12
CA LEU A 108 15.88 -1.10 2.79
C LEU A 108 17.21 -1.21 3.53
N GLN A 109 18.25 -0.52 3.04
CA GLN A 109 19.56 -0.45 3.67
C GLN A 109 19.63 0.61 4.78
N GLY A 110 18.55 1.40 4.98
CA GLY A 110 18.48 2.48 5.96
C GLY A 110 19.25 3.74 5.55
N GLU A 111 19.65 3.83 4.28
CA GLU A 111 20.53 4.87 3.76
C GLU A 111 19.76 6.15 3.38
N SER A 112 18.60 5.99 2.74
CA SER A 112 17.81 7.10 2.16
C SER A 112 16.31 6.92 2.40
N GLY A 113 15.53 7.96 2.08
CA GLY A 113 14.07 7.90 2.09
C GLY A 113 13.39 8.38 3.39
N PRO A 114 12.10 8.72 3.32
CA PRO A 114 11.34 9.32 4.43
C PRO A 114 11.12 8.37 5.61
N VAL A 115 11.24 7.05 5.39
CA VAL A 115 10.99 6.01 6.41
C VAL A 115 12.27 5.32 6.90
N LYS A 116 13.45 5.80 6.50
CA LYS A 116 14.74 5.17 6.82
C LYS A 116 15.00 4.94 8.30
N GLY A 117 14.54 5.86 9.15
CA GLY A 117 14.69 5.73 10.61
C GLY A 117 13.91 4.53 11.16
N VAL A 118 12.70 4.28 10.64
CA VAL A 118 11.89 3.12 10.99
C VAL A 118 12.54 1.84 10.47
N VAL A 119 13.01 1.86 9.22
CA VAL A 119 13.69 0.69 8.63
C VAL A 119 14.95 0.33 9.41
N LYS A 120 15.80 1.31 9.76
CA LYS A 120 17.02 1.08 10.53
C LYS A 120 16.73 0.52 11.93
N ALA A 121 15.75 1.10 12.63
CA ALA A 121 15.33 0.63 13.95
C ALA A 121 14.80 -0.81 13.94
N ARG A 122 14.30 -1.30 12.79
CA ARG A 122 13.79 -2.67 12.63
C ARG A 122 14.80 -3.63 12.00
N ALA A 123 15.76 -3.13 11.22
CA ALA A 123 16.86 -3.92 10.67
C ALA A 123 17.91 -4.30 11.73
N GLN A 124 18.11 -3.46 12.75
CA GLN A 124 19.06 -3.68 13.85
C GLN A 124 18.63 -4.76 14.87
N GLY A 125 17.50 -5.43 14.64
CA GLY A 125 17.13 -6.66 15.35
C GLY A 125 17.70 -7.95 14.74
N ARG A 126 18.54 -7.84 13.70
CA ARG A 126 19.04 -8.96 12.86
C ARG A 126 20.55 -9.20 12.98
N ASP A 127 21.12 -8.93 14.15
CA ASP A 127 22.53 -9.26 14.46
C ASP A 127 22.75 -10.75 14.83
N ASP A 128 21.86 -11.65 14.38
CA ASP A 128 21.99 -13.11 14.45
C ASP A 128 22.22 -13.74 13.07
N GLY A 129 23.28 -13.30 12.38
CA GLY A 129 24.20 -14.21 11.67
C GLY A 129 23.70 -15.07 10.49
N GLY A 130 22.53 -14.84 9.89
CA GLY A 130 22.03 -15.62 8.75
C GLY A 130 22.33 -14.99 7.38
N ALA A 131 23.41 -15.40 6.72
CA ALA A 131 23.70 -15.04 5.32
C ALA A 131 22.65 -15.60 4.34
N PRO A 132 22.36 -14.92 3.22
CA PRO A 132 21.41 -15.40 2.22
C PRO A 132 22.03 -16.46 1.30
N GLY A 133 21.37 -17.61 1.22
CA GLY A 133 21.42 -18.52 0.06
C GLY A 133 20.20 -18.35 -0.82
#